data_AF-A0A0A3XEC6-F1
#
_entry.id   AF-A0A0A3XEC6-F1
#
_cell.length_a   1.000
_cell.length_b   1.000
_cell.length_c   1.000
_cell.angle_alpha   90.00
_cell.angle_beta   90.00
_cell.angle_gamma   90.00
#
_symmetry.space_group_name_H-M   'P 1'
#
loop_
_entity.id
_entity.type
_entity.pdbx_description
1 polymer ?
#
loop_
_entity_poly.entity_id
_entity_poly.type
_entity_poly.pdbx_seq_one_letter_code
_entity_poly.pdbx_strand_id
1 'polypeptide(L)' 'MKLVADKETGLVLGAQIVGPEASNMIAEIGLAIEMGATLEDIELTIHAHPTLAEVTMEAAEVALGHPIHIVSK' A
#
# COMPACT_ATOMS: atom_id res chain seq x y z
N MET A 1 -2.45 7.97 1.31
CA MET A 1 -1.16 7.31 1.61
C MET A 1 -0.17 7.58 0.49
N LYS A 2 1.13 7.61 0.76
CA LYS A 2 2.19 7.53 -0.25
C LYS A 2 3.02 6.28 0.04
N LEU A 3 2.98 5.30 -0.85
CA LEU A 3 3.77 4.08 -0.80
C LEU A 3 5.02 4.25 -1.68
N VAL A 4 6.16 3.75 -1.23
CA VAL A 4 7.45 3.82 -1.93
C VAL A 4 7.99 2.41 -2.06
N ALA A 5 8.31 2.02 -3.28
CA ALA A 5 8.89 0.72 -3.59
C ALA A 5 10.06 0.86 -4.57
N ASP A 6 10.91 -0.15 -4.58
CA ASP A 6 11.96 -0.27 -5.59
C ASP A 6 11.35 -0.57 -6.97
N LYS A 7 11.83 0.13 -8.00
CA LYS A 7 11.23 0.08 -9.33
C LYS A 7 11.50 -1.25 -10.06
N GLU A 8 12.65 -1.87 -9.81
CA GLU A 8 13.06 -3.07 -10.54
C GLU A 8 12.48 -4.33 -9.89
N THR A 9 12.43 -4.36 -8.56
CA THR A 9 12.05 -5.53 -7.78
C THR A 9 10.63 -5.46 -7.21
N GLY A 10 10.02 -4.28 -7.14
CA GLY A 10 8.73 -4.07 -6.50
C GLY A 10 8.78 -4.15 -4.96
N LEU A 11 9.97 -4.30 -4.36
CA LEU A 11 10.15 -4.39 -2.91
C LEU A 11 9.66 -3.12 -2.22
N VAL A 12 8.84 -3.27 -1.17
CA VAL A 12 8.34 -2.14 -0.38
C VAL A 12 9.48 -1.55 0.45
N LEU A 13 9.78 -0.26 0.21
CA LEU A 13 10.84 0.48 0.91
C LEU A 13 10.30 1.31 2.09
N GLY A 14 9.02 1.69 2.03
CA GLY A 14 8.38 2.48 3.07
C GLY A 14 7.07 3.11 2.64
N ALA A 15 6.37 3.71 3.60
CA ALA A 15 5.17 4.50 3.34
C ALA A 15 5.09 5.73 4.23
N GLN A 16 4.27 6.69 3.80
CA GLN A 16 3.88 7.88 4.55
C GLN A 16 2.36 7.99 4.54
N ILE A 17 1.77 8.22 5.71
CA ILE A 17 0.31 8.30 5.86
C ILE A 17 -0.03 9.59 6.60
N VAL A 18 -0.96 10.36 6.05
CA VAL A 18 -1.56 11.54 6.66
C VAL A 18 -3.07 11.35 6.58
N GLY A 19 -3.75 11.35 7.74
CA GLY A 19 -5.18 11.09 7.83
C GLY A 19 -5.58 10.45 9.15
N PRO A 20 -6.88 10.17 9.35
CA PRO A 20 -7.35 9.40 10.50
C PRO A 20 -6.73 7.99 10.50
N GLU A 21 -6.57 7.39 11.68
CA GLU A 21 -6.06 6.02 11.85
C GLU A 21 -4.67 5.75 11.23
N ALA A 22 -3.89 6.78 10.91
CA ALA A 22 -2.57 6.64 10.28
C ALA A 22 -1.61 5.75 11.09
N SER A 23 -1.64 5.84 12.42
CA SER A 23 -0.83 5.00 13.32
C SER A 23 -1.22 3.52 13.28
N ASN A 24 -2.48 3.21 12.95
CA ASN A 24 -2.95 1.84 12.88
C ASN A 24 -2.63 1.23 11.51
N MET A 25 -2.83 1.98 10.43
CA MET A 25 -2.47 1.52 9.08
C MET A 25 -0.95 1.38 8.87
N ILE A 26 -0.13 2.24 9.48
CA ILE A 26 1.33 2.16 9.31
C ILE A 26 1.92 0.86 9.90
N ALA A 27 1.22 0.19 10.82
CA ALA A 27 1.64 -1.09 11.37
C ALA A 27 1.69 -2.20 10.30
N GLU A 28 0.75 -2.19 9.36
CA GLU A 28 0.72 -3.11 8.21
C GLU A 28 1.96 -2.92 7.32
N ILE A 29 2.31 -1.66 7.02
CA ILE A 29 3.50 -1.33 6.24
C ILE A 29 4.77 -1.78 6.96
N GLY A 30 4.84 -1.57 8.28
CA GLY A 30 5.95 -2.06 9.09
C GLY A 30 6.12 -3.58 8.98
N LEU A 31 5.01 -4.33 9.07
CA LEU A 31 5.02 -5.77 8.88
C LEU A 31 5.44 -6.17 7.46
N ALA A 32 4.91 -5.49 6.43
CA ALA A 32 5.24 -5.74 5.04
C ALA A 32 6.75 -5.58 4.77
N ILE A 33 7.38 -4.53 5.30
CA ILE A 33 8.83 -4.31 5.18
C ILE A 33 9.63 -5.44 5.86
N GLU A 34 9.26 -5.82 7.08
CA GLU A 34 9.93 -6.91 7.81
C GLU A 34 9.80 -8.27 7.11
N MET A 35 8.69 -8.49 6.41
CA MET A 35 8.48 -9.69 5.58
C MET A 35 9.21 -9.63 4.23
N GLY A 36 9.79 -8.49 3.86
CA GLY A 36 10.35 -8.29 2.52
C GLY A 36 9.29 -8.32 1.41
N ALA A 37 8.07 -7.88 1.72
CA ALA A 37 6.94 -7.91 0.82
C ALA A 37 7.11 -6.94 -0.36
N THR A 38 6.45 -7.29 -1.46
CA THR A 38 6.37 -6.49 -2.69
C THR A 38 5.06 -5.72 -2.78
N LEU A 39 4.95 -4.81 -3.76
CA LEU A 39 3.69 -4.13 -4.07
C LEU A 39 2.56 -5.13 -4.40
N GLU A 40 2.87 -6.19 -5.13
CA GLU A 40 1.91 -7.24 -5.51
C GLU A 40 1.38 -7.98 -4.27
N ASP A 41 2.22 -8.24 -3.28
CA ASP A 41 1.79 -8.88 -2.03
C ASP A 41 0.76 -8.01 -1.27
N ILE A 42 0.97 -6.68 -1.27
CA ILE A 42 0.04 -5.73 -0.66
C ILE A 42 -1.27 -5.64 -1.47
N GLU A 43 -1.19 -5.53 -2.80
CA GLU A 43 -2.36 -5.49 -3.68
C GLU A 43 -3.23 -6.74 -3.53
N LEU A 44 -2.61 -7.92 -3.52
CA LEU A 44 -3.32 -9.20 -3.45
C LEU A 44 -3.87 -9.51 -2.05
N THR A 45 -3.48 -8.74 -1.05
CA THR A 45 -4.04 -8.83 0.30
C THR A 45 -5.47 -8.28 0.29
N ILE A 46 -6.44 -9.12 0.68
CA ILE A 46 -7.85 -8.72 0.73
C ILE A 46 -8.09 -7.80 1.93
N HIS A 47 -8.24 -6.51 1.64
CA HIS A 47 -8.61 -5.51 2.64
C HIS A 47 -10.12 -5.48 2.83
N ALA A 48 -10.56 -5.32 4.08
CA ALA A 48 -11.97 -5.29 4.40
C ALA A 48 -12.63 -4.01 3.86
N HIS A 49 -13.83 -4.14 3.29
CA HIS A 49 -14.62 -3.01 2.81
C HIS A 49 -15.90 -2.83 3.65
N PRO A 50 -16.27 -1.59 4.04
CA PRO A 50 -15.53 -0.33 3.88
C PRO A 50 -14.57 -0.07 5.06
N THR A 51 -13.28 0.17 4.81
CA THR A 51 -12.31 0.51 5.87
C THR A 51 -11.19 1.40 5.37
N LEU A 52 -10.59 2.23 6.24
CA LEU A 52 -9.43 3.05 5.85
C LEU A 52 -8.23 2.23 5.38
N ALA A 53 -8.11 0.96 5.79
CA ALA A 53 -7.04 0.08 5.37
C ALA A 53 -7.10 -0.23 3.85
N GLU A 54 -8.26 -0.11 3.19
CA GLU A 54 -8.37 -0.30 1.73
C GLU A 54 -7.45 0.66 0.94
N VAL A 55 -7.09 1.80 1.55
CA VAL A 55 -6.13 2.76 0.99
C VAL A 55 -4.72 2.16 0.86
N THR A 56 -4.34 1.16 1.67
CA THR A 56 -3.04 0.48 1.54
C THR A 56 -2.96 -0.31 0.24
N MET A 57 -3.98 -1.13 -0.02
CA MET A 57 -4.16 -1.89 -1.26
C MET A 57 -4.19 -0.98 -2.48
N GLU A 58 -5.04 0.06 -2.46
CA GLU A 58 -5.14 1.00 -3.58
C GLU A 58 -3.83 1.73 -3.85
N ALA A 59 -3.07 2.11 -2.81
CA ALA A 59 -1.77 2.76 -3.01
C ALA A 59 -0.77 1.84 -3.73
N ALA A 60 -0.86 0.52 -3.54
CA ALA A 60 -0.08 -0.46 -4.29
C ALA A 60 -0.55 -0.55 -5.75
N GLU A 61 -1.86 -0.64 -6.02
CA GLU A 61 -2.41 -0.64 -7.38
C GLU A 61 -2.01 0.62 -8.17
N VAL A 62 -1.98 1.77 -7.50
CA VAL A 62 -1.51 3.03 -8.11
C VAL A 62 -0.05 2.94 -8.51
N ALA A 63 0.80 2.37 -7.65
CA ALA A 63 2.22 2.21 -7.92
C ALA A 63 2.48 1.20 -9.06
N LEU A 64 1.61 0.20 -9.22
CA LEU A 64 1.65 -0.79 -10.30
C LEU A 64 1.00 -0.30 -11.60
N GLY A 65 0.20 0.78 -11.53
CA GLY A 65 -0.33 1.48 -12.70
C GLY A 65 -1.73 1.06 -13.14
N HIS A 66 -2.48 0.37 -12.28
CA HIS A 66 -3.85 -0.09 -12.58
C HIS A 66 -4.82 0.12 -11.40
N PRO A 67 -4.96 1.36 -10.87
CA PRO A 67 -5.90 1.62 -9.79
C PRO A 67 -7.36 1.53 -10.24
N ILE A 68 -8.22 1.07 -9.34
CA ILE A 68 -9.67 0.97 -9.59
C ILE A 68 -10.42 2.26 -9.20
N HIS A 69 -10.11 2.86 -8.05
CA HIS A 69 -10.90 3.96 -7.48
C HIS A 69 -10.34 5.36 -7.70
N ILE A 70 -9.17 5.49 -8.33
CA ILE A 70 -8.59 6.79 -8.72
C ILE A 70 -8.07 6.75 -10.15
N VAL A 71 -8.05 7.91 -10.82
CA VAL A 71 -7.45 8.04 -12.14
C VAL A 71 -5.94 8.29 -11.97
N SER A 72 -5.11 7.34 -12.44
CA SER A 72 -3.66 7.56 -12.55
C SER A 72 -3.32 8.35 -13.82
N LYS A 73 -2.27 9.18 -13.75
CA LYS A 73 -1.83 10.05 -14.85
C LYS A 73 -0.77 9.40 -15.71
#